data_AF-A0A1Y2FFS6-F1
#
_entry.id   AF-A0A1Y2FFS6-F1
#
_cell.length_a   1.000
_cell.length_b   1.000
_cell.length_c   1.000
_cell.angle_alpha   90.00
_cell.angle_beta   90.00
_cell.angle_gamma   90.00
#
_symmetry.space_group_name_H-M   'P 1'
#
loop_
_entity.id
_entity.type
_entity.pdbx_description
1 polymer ?
#
loop_
_entity_poly.entity_id
_entity_poly.type
_entity_poly.pdbx_seq_one_letter_code
_entity_poly.pdbx_strand_id
1 'polypeptide(L)'
;MVETVEKVIKPIVQDPSILPEKFQRPEIWNYKVKKQNILYTTTSNDYGYNKPSIEEMPKQYFSTNHEFTRNLSVGGNYRNFGLNT
;
A
#
# COMPACT_ATOMS: atom_id res chain seq x y z
N MET A 1 -9.96 -21.48 -23.51
CA MET A 1 -8.52 -21.15 -23.51
C MET A 1 -8.28 -20.30 -22.28
N VAL A 2 -7.79 -20.91 -21.21
CA VAL A 2 -7.63 -20.24 -19.90
C VAL A 2 -6.34 -19.44 -19.96
N GLU A 3 -6.49 -18.13 -19.78
CA GLU A 3 -5.41 -17.15 -19.78
C GLU A 3 -4.37 -17.57 -18.73
N THR A 4 -3.14 -17.68 -19.21
CA THR A 4 -1.95 -17.85 -18.40
C THR A 4 -1.89 -16.69 -17.43
N VAL A 5 -2.16 -16.98 -16.15
CA VAL A 5 -1.89 -16.12 -15.01
C VAL A 5 -0.41 -15.78 -15.07
N GLU A 6 -0.10 -14.63 -15.67
CA GLU A 6 1.25 -14.13 -15.79
C GLU A 6 1.86 -14.11 -14.39
N LYS A 7 3.04 -14.71 -14.29
CA LYS A 7 3.90 -14.64 -13.11
C LYS A 7 3.85 -13.19 -12.63
N VAL A 8 3.35 -12.99 -11.41
CA VAL A 8 3.63 -11.78 -10.63
C VAL A 8 5.12 -11.81 -10.32
N ILE A 9 5.92 -11.41 -11.31
CA ILE A 9 7.32 -11.07 -11.13
C ILE A 9 7.26 -9.88 -10.18
N LYS A 10 7.65 -10.08 -8.91
CA LYS A 10 7.98 -8.95 -8.05
C LYS A 10 9.04 -8.16 -8.82
N PRO A 11 8.74 -6.92 -9.26
CA PRO A 11 9.68 -6.22 -10.10
C PRO A 11 10.96 -6.02 -9.29
N ILE A 12 12.07 -6.51 -9.84
CA ILE A 12 13.41 -6.43 -9.23
C ILE A 12 13.86 -4.96 -9.16
N VAL A 13 13.15 -4.06 -9.88
CA VAL A 13 13.33 -2.62 -9.89
C VAL A 13 12.02 -1.97 -9.45
N GLN A 14 12.05 -1.21 -8.36
CA GLN A 14 10.89 -0.46 -7.88
C GLN A 14 10.65 0.76 -8.79
N ASP A 15 10.20 0.53 -10.02
CA ASP A 15 9.92 1.62 -10.95
C ASP A 15 8.73 2.44 -10.43
N PRO A 16 8.90 3.74 -10.11
CA PRO A 16 7.87 4.54 -9.44
C PRO A 16 6.64 4.80 -10.33
N SER A 17 6.78 4.58 -11.64
CA SER A 17 5.71 4.70 -12.63
C SER A 17 4.76 3.48 -12.61
N ILE A 18 5.20 2.33 -12.08
CA ILE A 18 4.35 1.15 -11.97
C ILE A 18 3.59 1.25 -10.64
N LEU A 19 2.35 1.75 -10.73
CA LEU A 19 1.51 1.92 -9.57
C LEU A 19 1.05 0.57 -9.00
N PRO A 20 1.02 0.39 -7.68
CA PRO A 20 0.32 -0.72 -7.04
C PRO A 20 -1.13 -0.86 -7.52
N GLU A 21 -1.61 -2.10 -7.63
CA GLU A 21 -2.98 -2.41 -8.12
C GLU A 21 -4.06 -1.60 -7.39
N LYS A 22 -3.90 -1.42 -6.07
CA LYS A 22 -4.83 -0.65 -5.23
C LYS A 22 -5.00 0.81 -5.67
N PHE A 23 -3.99 1.43 -6.29
CA PHE A 23 -4.08 2.80 -6.81
C PHE A 23 -4.56 2.84 -8.27
N GLN A 24 -4.36 1.75 -9.02
CA GLN A 24 -4.90 1.63 -10.38
C GLN A 24 -6.42 1.35 -10.36
N ARG A 25 -6.89 0.61 -9.35
CA ARG A 25 -8.28 0.17 -9.20
C ARG A 25 -8.82 0.56 -7.81
N PRO A 26 -9.36 1.78 -7.65
CA PRO A 26 -9.94 2.25 -6.37
C PRO A 26 -11.10 1.38 -5.85
N GLU A 27 -11.72 0.58 -6.73
CA GLU A 27 -12.78 -0.37 -6.37
C GLU A 27 -12.33 -1.40 -5.33
N ILE A 28 -11.05 -1.78 -5.34
CA ILE A 28 -10.47 -2.77 -4.41
C ILE A 28 -10.58 -2.31 -2.95
N TRP A 29 -10.67 -1.00 -2.71
CA TRP A 29 -10.77 -0.46 -1.35
C TRP A 29 -12.12 -0.74 -0.70
N ASN A 30 -13.10 -1.25 -1.47
CA ASN A 30 -14.43 -1.63 -0.97
C ASN A 30 -15.06 -0.53 -0.09
N TYR A 31 -14.95 0.72 -0.54
CA TYR A 31 -15.33 1.90 0.23
C TYR A 31 -16.82 1.91 0.56
N LYS A 32 -17.15 1.95 1.86
CA LYS A 32 -18.53 1.97 2.36
C LYS A 32 -18.80 3.27 3.11
N VAL A 33 -19.61 4.13 2.48
CA VAL A 33 -20.05 5.39 3.10
C VAL A 33 -21.04 5.09 4.21
N LYS A 34 -20.85 5.72 5.36
CA LYS A 34 -21.80 5.66 6.48
C LYS A 34 -23.08 6.40 6.08
N LYS A 35 -24.20 5.69 6.04
CA LYS A 35 -25.52 6.31 5.82
C LYS A 35 -25.96 7.04 7.09
N GLN A 36 -26.22 8.33 6.97
CA GLN A 36 -26.71 9.19 8.04
C GLN A 36 -28.05 9.80 7.60
N ASN A 37 -28.92 10.13 8.56
CA ASN A 37 -30.13 10.89 8.26
C ASN A 37 -29.75 12.30 7.79
N ILE A 38 -30.36 12.74 6.68
CA ILE A 38 -30.11 14.03 6.02
C ILE A 38 -30.33 15.21 6.97
N LEU A 39 -31.30 15.13 7.87
CA LEU A 39 -31.59 16.20 8.85
C LEU A 39 -30.64 16.20 10.06
N TYR A 40 -29.88 15.13 10.25
CA TYR A 40 -28.96 14.95 11.38
C TYR A 40 -27.53 14.71 10.87
N THR A 41 -27.09 15.52 9.91
CA THR A 41 -25.72 15.58 9.43
C THR A 41 -24.94 16.66 10.18
N THR A 42 -23.67 16.39 10.45
CA THR A 42 -22.72 17.36 11.00
C THR A 42 -21.63 17.61 9.96
N THR A 43 -20.91 18.72 10.07
CA THR A 43 -19.75 19.03 9.21
C THR A 43 -18.65 17.97 9.30
N SER A 44 -18.51 17.31 10.45
CA SER A 44 -17.56 16.20 10.60
C SER A 44 -17.92 14.98 9.72
N ASN A 45 -19.18 14.84 9.28
CA ASN A 45 -19.58 13.75 8.40
C ASN A 45 -19.11 13.94 6.95
N ASP A 46 -18.66 15.14 6.58
CA ASP A 46 -18.13 15.42 5.24
C ASP A 46 -16.82 14.64 5.01
N TYR A 47 -16.04 14.44 6.08
CA TYR A 47 -14.84 13.62 6.03
C TYR A 47 -15.19 12.15 5.77
N GLY A 48 -14.66 11.62 4.66
CA GLY A 48 -14.94 10.25 4.26
C GLY A 48 -16.36 10.02 3.71
N TYR A 49 -17.10 11.08 3.36
CA TYR A 49 -18.36 10.90 2.65
C TYR A 49 -18.13 10.47 1.18
N ASN A 50 -17.14 11.07 0.53
CA ASN A 50 -16.88 10.84 -0.90
C ASN A 50 -16.03 9.58 -1.12
N LYS A 51 -16.41 8.80 -2.14
CA LYS A 51 -15.63 7.64 -2.57
C LYS A 51 -14.41 8.10 -3.39
N PRO A 52 -13.23 7.50 -3.18
CA PRO A 52 -12.04 7.82 -3.97
C PRO A 52 -12.23 7.48 -5.46
N SER A 53 -11.78 8.39 -6.32
CA SER A 53 -11.78 8.24 -7.79
C SER A 53 -10.37 7.95 -8.34
N ILE A 54 -10.30 7.45 -9.58
CA ILE A 54 -9.03 7.18 -10.29
C ILE A 54 -8.24 8.48 -10.50
N GLU A 55 -8.93 9.59 -10.78
CA GLU A 55 -8.32 10.89 -11.05
C GLU A 55 -7.59 11.48 -9.82
N GLU A 56 -8.02 11.09 -8.62
CA GLU A 56 -7.41 11.51 -7.35
C GLU A 56 -6.17 10.68 -6.99
N MET A 57 -5.95 9.54 -7.68
CA MET A 57 -4.84 8.66 -7.39
C MET A 57 -3.51 9.25 -7.90
N PRO A 58 -2.41 9.02 -7.18
CA PRO A 58 -1.10 9.52 -7.61
C PRO A 58 -0.66 8.82 -8.90
N LYS A 59 0.04 9.55 -9.77
CA LYS A 59 0.63 9.00 -11.00
C LYS A 59 1.92 8.19 -10.76
N GLN A 60 2.60 8.46 -9.65
CA GLN A 60 3.81 7.76 -9.23
C GLN A 60 3.78 7.48 -7.73
N TYR A 61 4.32 6.33 -7.32
CA TYR A 61 4.33 5.92 -5.92
C TYR A 61 5.71 5.41 -5.50
N PHE A 62 6.34 6.14 -4.57
CA PHE A 62 7.68 5.84 -4.06
C PHE A 62 7.58 5.09 -2.72
N SER A 63 7.40 3.77 -2.76
CA SER A 63 7.44 2.95 -1.54
C SER A 63 8.85 2.55 -1.15
N THR A 64 9.14 2.56 0.14
CA THR A 64 10.34 1.97 0.72
C THR A 64 10.10 0.50 1.07
N ASN A 65 10.96 -0.40 0.58
CA ASN A 65 10.93 -1.81 0.99
C ASN A 65 11.76 -1.98 2.28
N HIS A 66 11.11 -2.43 3.35
CA HIS A 66 11.75 -2.69 4.65
C HIS A 66 11.98 -4.18 4.94
N GLU A 67 11.77 -5.08 3.98
CA GLU A 67 11.98 -6.53 4.15
C GLU A 67 13.40 -6.85 4.63
N PHE A 68 14.42 -6.20 4.04
CA PHE A 68 15.81 -6.38 4.45
C PHE A 68 16.04 -6.02 5.92
N THR A 69 15.69 -4.78 6.30
CA THR A 69 15.88 -4.28 7.65
C THR A 69 15.06 -5.08 8.67
N ARG A 70 13.84 -5.49 8.30
CA ARG A 70 12.99 -6.34 9.14
C ARG A 70 13.67 -7.69 9.42
N ASN A 71 14.25 -8.33 8.41
CA ASN A 71 14.96 -9.59 8.58
C ASN A 71 16.18 -9.43 9.49
N LEU A 72 16.94 -8.35 9.31
CA LEU A 72 18.11 -8.06 10.15
C LEU A 72 17.72 -7.72 11.60
N SER A 73 16.59 -7.03 11.79
CA SER A 73 16.10 -6.64 13.12
C SER A 73 15.71 -7.82 14.00
N VAL A 74 15.33 -8.97 13.43
CA VAL A 74 15.02 -10.18 14.20
C VAL A 74 16.28 -10.77 14.84
N GLY A 75 17.44 -10.59 14.20
CA GLY A 75 18.73 -11.10 14.69
C GLY A 75 19.31 -10.36 15.91
N GLY A 76 18.69 -9.25 16.33
CA GLY A 76 19.18 -8.43 17.44
C GLY A 76 20.51 -7.74 17.14
N ASN A 77 21.17 -7.22 18.18
CA ASN A 77 22.47 -6.55 18.03
C ASN A 77 23.53 -7.55 17.57
N TYR A 78 24.28 -7.20 16.52
CA TYR A 78 25.45 -7.95 16.08
C TYR A 78 26.42 -8.11 17.26
N ARG A 79 26.61 -9.35 17.73
CA ARG A 79 27.51 -9.64 18.85
C ARG A 79 28.90 -9.89 18.28
N ASN A 80 29.81 -8.96 18.54
CA ASN A 80 31.22 -9.16 18.22
C ASN A 80 31.84 -10.11 19.27
N PHE A 81 31.81 -11.42 18.99
CA PHE A 81 32.45 -12.46 19.81
C PHE A 81 33.79 -12.94 19.20
N GLY A 82 34.43 -12.11 18.36
CA GLY A 82 35.76 -12.44 17.84
C GLY A 82 36.79 -12.52 18.96
N LEU A 83 37.63 -13.55 18.95
CA LEU A 83 38.85 -13.60 19.75
C LEU A 83 39.82 -12.57 19.19
N ASN A 84 40.29 -11.64 20.02
CA ASN A 84 41.38 -10.75 19.67
C ASN A 84 42.68 -11.58 19.71
N THR A 85 43.07 -12.14 18.58
CA THR A 85 44.42 -12.68 18.36
C THR A 85 45.30 -11.63 17.71
#